data_AF-A0A2G5HZR7-F1
#
_entry.id   AF-A0A2G5HZR7-F1
#
_cell.length_a   1.000
_cell.length_b   1.000
_cell.length_c   1.000
_cell.angle_alpha   90.00
_cell.angle_beta   90.00
_cell.angle_gamma   90.00
#
_symmetry.space_group_name_H-M   'P 1'
#
loop_
_entity.id
_entity.type
_entity.pdbx_description
1 polymer ?
#
loop_
_entity_poly.entity_id
_entity_poly.type
_entity_poly.pdbx_seq_one_letter_code
_entity_poly.pdbx_strand_id
1 'polypeptide(L)'
;MVTQNKSMFGPLETKHIFAAKWFRKFDKHVMTAAWKTNEGWVDWVSLGVDMTLAFKEQSAALNFDEETLSRLHIRFYQQDQHKPDNVWAAAEKLREMINWHVDDGARVMRLRGRAMPEVKVKFDDLVDKVTLAIADGLWDGGISEEALKVLEKTMKGKPHS
;
A
#
# COMPACT_ATOMS: atom_id res chain seq x y z
N MET A 1 -11.95 18.53 19.00
CA MET A 1 -12.82 17.62 18.22
C MET A 1 -11.99 16.40 17.86
N VAL A 2 -12.31 15.24 18.42
CA VAL A 2 -11.63 13.98 18.10
C VAL A 2 -12.41 13.35 16.96
N THR A 3 -11.85 13.37 15.75
CA THR A 3 -12.37 12.62 14.62
C THR A 3 -12.19 11.14 14.96
N GLN A 4 -13.26 10.47 15.38
CA GLN A 4 -13.26 9.02 15.50
C GLN A 4 -12.96 8.46 14.12
N ASN A 5 -11.76 7.89 13.95
CA ASN A 5 -11.45 6.99 12.84
C ASN A 5 -12.47 5.85 12.91
N LYS A 6 -13.54 5.99 12.13
CA LYS A 6 -14.57 4.97 12.02
C LYS A 6 -13.88 3.76 11.40
N SER A 7 -13.60 2.75 12.22
CA SER A 7 -13.06 1.47 11.75
C SER A 7 -13.79 1.08 10.47
N MET A 8 -13.03 0.81 9.41
CA MET A 8 -13.59 0.54 8.09
C MET A 8 -14.47 -0.73 8.09
N PHE A 9 -14.47 -1.48 9.20
CA PHE A 9 -15.25 -2.70 9.41
C PHE A 9 -15.66 -2.90 10.89
N GLY A 10 -16.77 -3.62 11.13
CA GLY A 10 -17.50 -3.65 12.41
C GLY A 10 -17.54 -5.01 13.14
N PRO A 11 -18.09 -5.09 14.37
CA PRO A 11 -17.95 -6.21 15.33
C PRO A 11 -18.63 -7.53 14.94
N LEU A 12 -19.34 -7.60 13.82
CA LEU A 12 -19.94 -8.83 13.26
C LEU A 12 -19.09 -9.47 12.16
N GLU A 13 -17.86 -9.01 12.02
CA GLU A 13 -17.02 -9.43 10.91
C GLU A 13 -16.38 -10.80 11.16
N THR A 14 -16.97 -11.82 10.56
CA THR A 14 -16.34 -13.13 10.47
C THR A 14 -15.15 -13.07 9.52
N LYS A 15 -14.18 -13.97 9.69
CA LYS A 15 -13.01 -14.09 8.80
C LYS A 15 -13.37 -14.14 7.31
N HIS A 16 -14.48 -14.79 6.95
CA HIS A 16 -14.96 -14.84 5.56
C HIS A 16 -15.51 -13.50 5.07
N ILE A 17 -16.24 -12.77 5.92
CA ILE A 17 -16.78 -11.45 5.59
C ILE A 17 -15.64 -10.44 5.43
N PHE A 18 -14.67 -10.45 6.34
CA PHE A 18 -13.44 -9.66 6.24
C PHE A 18 -12.74 -9.93 4.90
N ALA A 19 -12.42 -11.21 4.65
CA ALA A 19 -11.69 -11.60 3.46
C ALA A 19 -12.42 -11.24 2.17
N ALA A 20 -13.74 -11.47 2.08
CA ALA A 20 -14.52 -11.16 0.88
C ALA A 20 -14.59 -9.66 0.59
N LYS A 21 -14.78 -8.84 1.62
CA LYS A 21 -14.81 -7.38 1.44
C LYS A 21 -13.43 -6.83 1.07
N TRP A 22 -12.38 -7.32 1.73
CA TRP A 22 -11.02 -6.89 1.43
C TRP A 22 -10.64 -7.27 0.00
N PHE A 23 -10.90 -8.51 -0.42
CA PHE A 23 -10.65 -8.94 -1.79
C PHE A 23 -11.38 -8.10 -2.84
N ARG A 24 -12.64 -7.75 -2.59
CA ARG A 24 -13.39 -6.88 -3.50
C ARG A 24 -12.75 -5.50 -3.63
N LYS A 25 -12.20 -4.95 -2.53
CA LYS A 25 -11.45 -3.69 -2.57
C LYS A 25 -10.14 -3.86 -3.33
N PHE A 26 -9.40 -4.95 -3.09
CA PHE A 26 -8.18 -5.30 -3.80
C PHE A 26 -8.40 -5.41 -5.31
N ASP A 27 -9.38 -6.20 -5.74
CA ASP A 27 -9.68 -6.39 -7.16
C ASP A 27 -10.05 -5.05 -7.82
N LYS A 28 -10.91 -4.24 -7.18
CA LYS A 28 -11.23 -2.90 -7.67
C LYS A 28 -9.98 -2.02 -7.77
N HIS A 29 -9.11 -2.03 -6.76
CA HIS A 29 -7.90 -1.23 -6.73
C HIS A 29 -6.95 -1.59 -7.88
N VAL A 30 -6.69 -2.89 -8.08
CA VAL A 30 -5.84 -3.40 -9.17
C VAL A 30 -6.42 -3.05 -10.55
N MET A 31 -7.75 -3.16 -10.72
CA MET A 31 -8.42 -2.82 -11.98
C MET A 31 -8.37 -1.33 -12.33
N THR A 32 -8.11 -0.45 -11.36
CA THR A 32 -8.00 0.99 -11.56
C THR A 32 -6.56 1.51 -11.59
N ALA A 33 -5.58 0.63 -11.80
CA ALA A 33 -4.17 0.97 -11.78
C ALA A 33 -3.81 2.10 -12.76
N ALA A 34 -3.17 3.14 -12.24
CA ALA A 34 -2.65 4.26 -13.01
C ALA A 34 -1.18 4.01 -13.33
N TRP A 35 -0.88 3.46 -14.51
CA TRP A 35 0.48 3.00 -14.87
C TRP A 35 1.46 4.08 -15.32
N LYS A 36 0.99 5.32 -15.52
CA LYS A 36 1.83 6.44 -15.97
C LYS A 36 2.26 7.27 -14.78
N THR A 37 3.54 7.59 -14.66
CA THR A 37 4.05 8.47 -13.60
C THR A 37 3.42 9.86 -13.71
N ASN A 38 2.46 10.12 -12.83
CA ASN A 38 1.73 11.37 -12.66
C ASN A 38 1.11 11.36 -11.25
N GLU A 39 0.35 12.41 -10.90
CA GLU A 39 -0.32 12.48 -9.59
C GLU A 39 -1.27 11.31 -9.35
N GLY A 40 -2.04 10.88 -10.36
CA GLY A 40 -2.97 9.76 -10.23
C GLY A 40 -2.28 8.43 -9.94
N TRP A 41 -1.06 8.22 -10.48
CA TRP A 41 -0.23 7.09 -10.09
C TRP A 41 0.21 7.18 -8.63
N VAL A 42 0.68 8.33 -8.15
CA VAL A 42 1.06 8.48 -6.73
C VAL A 42 -0.14 8.25 -5.80
N ASP A 43 -1.29 8.84 -6.14
CA ASP A 43 -2.53 8.68 -5.37
C ASP A 43 -2.98 7.21 -5.35
N TRP A 44 -2.84 6.49 -6.47
CA TRP A 44 -3.11 5.06 -6.54
C TRP A 44 -2.12 4.26 -5.66
N VAL A 45 -0.82 4.49 -5.73
CA VAL A 45 0.16 3.77 -4.88
C VAL A 45 -0.10 4.06 -3.40
N SER A 46 -0.39 5.33 -3.04
CA SER A 46 -0.75 5.70 -1.66
C SER A 46 -1.99 4.96 -1.16
N LEU A 47 -3.03 4.84 -1.99
CA LEU A 47 -4.21 4.06 -1.61
C LEU A 47 -3.87 2.59 -1.38
N GLY A 48 -2.95 2.02 -2.18
CA GLY A 48 -2.46 0.65 -1.99
C GLY A 48 -1.73 0.48 -0.66
N VAL A 49 -0.89 1.45 -0.26
CA VAL A 49 -0.28 1.50 1.08
C VAL A 49 -1.35 1.48 2.17
N ASP A 50 -2.32 2.40 2.11
CA ASP A 50 -3.39 2.50 3.11
C ASP A 50 -4.20 1.20 3.22
N MET A 51 -4.42 0.51 2.09
CA MET A 51 -5.12 -0.78 2.06
C MET A 51 -4.32 -1.91 2.72
N THR A 52 -2.99 -1.95 2.53
CA THR A 52 -2.11 -2.92 3.17
C THR A 52 -2.01 -2.68 4.68
N LEU A 53 -1.89 -1.41 5.10
CA LEU A 53 -1.87 -1.07 6.53
C LEU A 53 -3.20 -1.43 7.21
N ALA A 54 -4.32 -1.05 6.60
CA ALA A 54 -5.65 -1.39 7.12
C ALA A 54 -5.86 -2.93 7.22
N PHE A 55 -5.30 -3.70 6.29
CA PHE A 55 -5.33 -5.16 6.36
C PHE A 55 -4.59 -5.70 7.58
N LYS A 56 -3.34 -5.27 7.80
CA LYS A 56 -2.51 -5.72 8.93
C LYS A 56 -3.16 -5.30 10.26
N GLU A 57 -3.58 -4.05 10.39
CA GLU A 57 -4.25 -3.52 11.59
C GLU A 57 -5.51 -4.32 11.96
N GLN A 58 -6.38 -4.60 10.98
CA GLN A 58 -7.63 -5.30 11.26
C GLN A 58 -7.45 -6.79 11.48
N SER A 59 -6.52 -7.42 10.75
CA SER A 59 -6.17 -8.81 10.98
C SER A 59 -5.65 -8.99 12.41
N ALA A 60 -4.80 -8.08 12.88
CA ALA A 60 -4.34 -8.05 14.27
C ALA A 60 -5.50 -7.81 15.26
N ALA A 61 -6.36 -6.81 15.02
CA ALA A 61 -7.49 -6.50 15.90
C ALA A 61 -8.52 -7.65 16.02
N LEU A 62 -8.68 -8.46 14.97
CA LEU A 62 -9.58 -9.61 14.93
C LEU A 62 -8.90 -10.93 15.31
N ASN A 63 -7.61 -10.91 15.63
CA ASN A 63 -6.78 -12.10 15.87
C ASN A 63 -6.81 -13.11 14.71
N PHE A 64 -6.81 -12.61 13.47
CA PHE A 64 -6.66 -13.43 12.28
C PHE A 64 -5.19 -13.48 11.89
N ASP A 65 -4.56 -14.63 12.09
CA ASP A 65 -3.19 -14.90 11.66
C ASP A 65 -3.10 -15.26 10.17
N GLU A 66 -1.86 -15.32 9.68
CA GLU A 66 -1.54 -15.74 8.32
C GLU A 66 -2.16 -17.10 7.98
N GLU A 67 -2.08 -18.08 8.88
CA GLU A 67 -2.61 -19.42 8.65
C GLU A 67 -4.14 -19.38 8.46
N THR A 68 -4.83 -18.64 9.32
CA THR A 68 -6.29 -18.46 9.25
C THR A 68 -6.71 -17.82 7.95
N LEU A 69 -6.02 -16.76 7.53
CA LEU A 69 -6.35 -16.00 6.32
C LEU A 69 -5.94 -16.73 5.04
N SER A 70 -4.84 -17.49 5.06
CA SER A 70 -4.36 -18.28 3.92
C SER A 70 -5.30 -19.43 3.56
N ARG A 71 -6.07 -19.95 4.52
CA ARG A 71 -7.10 -20.97 4.29
C ARG A 71 -8.38 -20.42 3.66
N LEU A 72 -8.55 -19.11 3.59
CA LEU A 72 -9.75 -18.48 3.03
C LEU A 72 -9.59 -18.27 1.53
N HIS A 73 -9.97 -19.28 0.78
CA HIS A 73 -10.05 -19.20 -0.67
C HIS A 73 -11.25 -18.39 -1.11
N ILE A 74 -11.01 -17.34 -1.89
CA ILE A 74 -12.09 -16.51 -2.42
C ILE A 74 -12.11 -16.66 -3.94
N ARG A 75 -13.08 -17.43 -4.41
CA ARG A 75 -13.37 -17.54 -5.85
C ARG A 75 -14.17 -16.33 -6.30
N PHE A 76 -13.52 -15.41 -7.01
CA PHE A 76 -14.21 -14.47 -7.89
C PHE A 76 -14.08 -14.91 -9.35
N TYR A 77 -15.09 -14.54 -10.16
CA TYR A 77 -15.25 -14.98 -11.55
C TYR A 77 -14.02 -14.65 -12.42
N GLN A 78 -13.70 -15.59 -13.31
CA GLN A 78 -12.55 -15.65 -14.23
C GLN A 78 -11.21 -15.96 -13.56
N GLN A 79 -10.86 -17.24 -13.60
CA GLN A 79 -9.52 -17.76 -13.30
C GLN A 79 -8.54 -17.26 -14.36
N ASP A 80 -7.99 -16.07 -14.14
CA ASP A 80 -6.65 -15.80 -14.61
C ASP A 80 -5.69 -16.52 -13.66
N GLN A 81 -4.80 -17.36 -14.19
CA GLN A 81 -3.87 -18.22 -13.41
C GLN A 81 -2.84 -17.42 -12.59
N HIS A 82 -2.95 -16.10 -12.58
CA HIS A 82 -2.04 -15.17 -11.89
C HIS A 82 -2.73 -14.43 -10.75
N LYS A 83 -4.02 -14.68 -10.48
CA LYS A 83 -4.70 -14.11 -9.32
C LYS A 83 -4.36 -14.89 -8.05
N PRO A 84 -4.09 -14.21 -6.92
CA PRO A 84 -3.83 -14.85 -5.65
C PRO A 84 -5.04 -15.67 -5.17
N ASP A 85 -4.78 -16.91 -4.76
CA ASP A 85 -5.82 -17.89 -4.42
C ASP A 85 -6.47 -17.69 -3.03
N ASN A 86 -5.88 -16.84 -2.19
CA ASN A 86 -6.36 -16.54 -0.84
C ASN A 86 -6.05 -15.09 -0.43
N VAL A 87 -6.69 -14.61 0.64
CA VAL A 87 -6.69 -13.18 0.99
C VAL A 87 -5.34 -12.72 1.50
N TRP A 88 -4.62 -13.58 2.20
CA TRP A 88 -3.27 -13.27 2.69
C TRP A 88 -2.31 -13.10 1.51
N ALA A 89 -2.28 -14.06 0.59
CA ALA A 89 -1.48 -13.99 -0.62
C ALA A 89 -1.81 -12.75 -1.47
N ALA A 90 -3.08 -12.32 -1.48
CA ALA A 90 -3.48 -11.11 -2.18
C ALA A 90 -2.98 -9.83 -1.50
N ALA A 91 -3.00 -9.77 -0.16
CA ALA A 91 -2.42 -8.67 0.60
C ALA A 91 -0.90 -8.60 0.43
N GLU A 92 -0.21 -9.74 0.45
CA GLU A 92 1.22 -9.82 0.18
C GLU A 92 1.53 -9.40 -1.26
N LYS A 93 0.72 -9.82 -2.24
CA LYS A 93 0.91 -9.40 -3.63
C LYS A 93 0.72 -7.89 -3.82
N LEU A 94 -0.26 -7.30 -3.12
CA LEU A 94 -0.44 -5.85 -3.11
C LEU A 94 0.80 -5.16 -2.53
N ARG A 95 1.30 -5.62 -1.38
CA ARG A 95 2.51 -5.08 -0.74
C ARG A 95 3.72 -5.13 -1.68
N GLU A 96 3.99 -6.27 -2.31
CA GLU A 96 5.06 -6.42 -3.30
C GLU A 96 4.93 -5.43 -4.46
N MET A 97 3.73 -5.30 -5.01
CA MET A 97 3.44 -4.39 -6.12
C MET A 97 3.69 -2.94 -5.71
N ILE A 98 3.31 -2.55 -4.50
CA ILE A 98 3.57 -1.22 -3.95
C ILE A 98 5.06 -0.97 -3.75
N ASN A 99 5.82 -1.92 -3.18
CA ASN A 99 7.27 -1.79 -3.06
C ASN A 99 7.93 -1.55 -4.42
N TRP A 100 7.54 -2.33 -5.43
CA TRP A 100 8.05 -2.17 -6.79
C TRP A 100 7.76 -0.77 -7.36
N HIS A 101 6.55 -0.25 -7.15
CA HIS A 101 6.20 1.09 -7.59
C HIS A 101 6.94 2.19 -6.82
N VAL A 102 7.15 2.03 -5.52
CA VAL A 102 7.94 3.01 -4.75
C VAL A 102 9.39 3.03 -5.24
N ASP A 103 9.99 1.87 -5.50
CA ASP A 103 11.35 1.78 -6.03
C ASP A 103 11.47 2.40 -7.44
N ASP A 104 10.56 2.06 -8.35
CA ASP A 104 10.53 2.64 -9.69
C ASP A 104 10.27 4.15 -9.64
N GLY A 105 9.34 4.56 -8.77
CA GLY A 105 9.04 5.95 -8.47
C GLY A 105 10.26 6.75 -8.04
N ALA A 106 11.04 6.23 -7.10
CA ALA A 106 12.25 6.87 -6.60
C ALA A 106 13.28 7.05 -7.72
N ARG A 107 13.44 6.03 -8.59
CA ARG A 107 14.28 6.11 -9.78
C ARG A 107 13.81 7.20 -10.73
N VAL A 108 12.51 7.29 -11.01
CA VAL A 108 11.94 8.32 -11.90
C VAL A 108 12.08 9.72 -11.30
N MET A 109 11.77 9.91 -10.02
CA MET A 109 11.88 11.22 -9.35
C MET A 109 13.31 11.70 -9.26
N ARG A 110 14.29 10.80 -9.13
CA ARG A 110 15.70 11.16 -9.21
C ARG A 110 16.10 11.70 -10.58
N LEU A 111 15.57 11.13 -11.66
CA LEU A 111 15.93 11.52 -13.04
C LEU A 111 15.14 12.72 -13.54
N ARG A 112 13.85 12.83 -13.17
CA ARG A 112 12.89 13.75 -13.78
C ARG A 112 12.09 14.58 -12.79
N GLY A 113 12.29 14.42 -11.48
CA GLY A 113 11.47 15.09 -10.46
C GLY A 113 11.49 16.62 -10.55
N ARG A 114 12.59 17.22 -11.02
CA ARG A 114 12.65 18.68 -11.26
C ARG A 114 11.67 19.17 -12.33
N ALA A 115 11.30 18.31 -13.27
CA ALA A 115 10.33 18.61 -14.33
C ALA A 115 8.88 18.28 -13.92
N MET A 116 8.67 17.68 -12.75
CA MET A 116 7.35 17.29 -12.22
C MET A 116 7.28 17.61 -10.71
N PRO A 117 7.41 18.88 -10.30
CA PRO A 117 7.57 19.24 -8.90
C PRO A 117 6.37 18.84 -8.04
N GLU A 118 5.15 18.95 -8.53
CA GLU A 118 3.92 18.58 -7.81
C GLU A 118 3.86 17.06 -7.58
N VAL A 119 4.16 16.27 -8.62
CA VAL A 119 4.22 14.81 -8.51
C VAL A 119 5.32 14.39 -7.56
N LYS A 120 6.47 15.09 -7.57
CA LYS A 120 7.58 14.81 -6.65
C LYS A 120 7.17 15.07 -5.19
N VAL A 121 6.51 16.17 -4.88
CA VAL A 121 6.07 16.44 -3.50
C VAL A 121 5.13 15.34 -3.00
N LYS A 122 4.11 14.98 -3.79
CA LYS A 122 3.22 13.87 -3.41
C LYS A 122 3.97 12.55 -3.27
N PHE A 123 4.94 12.29 -4.13
CA PHE A 123 5.75 11.08 -4.05
C PHE A 123 6.59 11.06 -2.78
N ASP A 124 7.20 12.18 -2.40
CA ASP A 124 7.97 12.29 -1.16
C ASP A 124 7.06 11.99 0.06
N ASP A 125 5.82 12.54 0.10
CA ASP A 125 4.83 12.25 1.15
C ASP A 125 4.45 10.76 1.21
N LEU A 126 4.31 10.10 0.04
CA LEU A 126 4.06 8.67 -0.05
C LEU A 126 5.20 7.87 0.57
N VAL A 127 6.46 8.18 0.26
CA VAL A 127 7.59 7.41 0.80
C VAL A 127 7.75 7.68 2.31
N ASP A 128 7.49 8.89 2.79
CA ASP A 128 7.46 9.20 4.22
C ASP A 128 6.41 8.33 4.94
N LYS A 129 5.21 8.18 4.36
CA LYS A 129 4.17 7.29 4.90
C LYS A 129 4.67 5.84 5.02
N VAL A 130 5.30 5.29 3.98
CA VAL A 130 5.82 3.90 4.03
C VAL A 130 6.95 3.80 5.06
N THR A 131 7.84 4.80 5.13
CA THR A 131 8.95 4.83 6.09
C THR A 131 8.44 4.83 7.53
N LEU A 132 7.42 5.61 7.84
CA LEU A 132 6.76 5.61 9.16
C LEU A 132 6.13 4.25 9.46
N ALA A 133 5.44 3.65 8.49
CA ALA A 133 4.86 2.32 8.67
C ALA A 133 5.92 1.21 8.92
N ILE A 134 7.09 1.32 8.31
CA ILE A 134 8.24 0.43 8.60
C ILE A 134 8.73 0.65 10.03
N ALA A 135 8.90 1.90 10.46
CA ALA A 135 9.34 2.24 11.81
C ALA A 135 8.37 1.71 12.88
N ASP A 136 7.07 1.73 12.60
CA ASP A 136 6.01 1.20 13.47
C ASP A 136 5.87 -0.34 13.39
N GLY A 137 6.65 -1.01 12.54
CA GLY A 137 6.59 -2.46 12.34
C GLY A 137 5.32 -2.94 11.62
N LEU A 138 4.54 -2.03 11.03
CA LEU A 138 3.33 -2.32 10.26
C LEU A 138 3.63 -2.66 8.79
N TRP A 139 4.85 -2.40 8.33
CA TRP A 139 5.33 -2.68 6.99
C TRP A 139 6.64 -3.47 7.03
N ASP A 140 6.59 -4.72 6.58
CA ASP A 140 7.72 -5.67 6.52
C ASP A 140 8.34 -5.76 5.11
N GLY A 141 7.85 -4.92 4.19
CA GLY A 141 8.31 -4.87 2.80
C GLY A 141 9.42 -3.85 2.66
N GLY A 142 10.68 -4.31 2.65
CA GLY A 142 11.80 -3.39 2.45
C GLY A 142 11.63 -2.59 1.16
N ILE A 143 11.70 -1.26 1.28
CA ILE A 143 11.96 -0.37 0.14
C ILE A 143 13.47 -0.38 -0.11
N SER A 144 13.90 -0.24 -1.36
CA SER A 144 15.34 -0.21 -1.68
C SER A 144 16.08 0.89 -0.90
N GLU A 145 17.36 0.66 -0.56
CA GLU A 145 18.22 1.71 0.02
C GLU A 145 18.30 2.93 -0.90
N GLU A 146 18.17 2.72 -2.21
CA GLU A 146 18.11 3.76 -3.23
C GLU A 146 16.92 4.70 -3.02
N ALA A 147 15.73 4.16 -2.72
CA ALA A 147 14.55 4.96 -2.41
C ALA A 147 14.76 5.80 -1.14
N LEU A 148 15.34 5.22 -0.10
CA LEU A 148 15.68 5.92 1.15
C LEU A 148 16.72 7.04 0.93
N LYS A 149 17.77 6.79 0.14
CA LYS A 149 18.82 7.79 -0.17
C LYS A 149 18.30 8.98 -0.99
N VAL A 150 17.29 8.78 -1.83
CA VAL A 150 16.65 9.88 -2.59
C VAL A 150 15.92 10.83 -1.64
N LEU A 151 15.35 10.33 -0.55
CA LEU A 151 14.67 11.14 0.47
C LEU A 151 15.63 11.92 1.36
N GLU A 152 16.67 11.28 1.90
CA GLU A 152 17.63 11.95 2.80
C GLU A 152 18.28 13.17 2.14
N LYS A 153 18.55 13.11 0.83
CA LYS A 153 19.06 14.24 0.05
C LYS A 153 18.02 15.33 -0.19
N THR A 154 16.75 14.96 -0.29
CA THR A 154 15.66 15.92 -0.52
C THR A 154 15.30 16.66 0.78
N MET A 155 15.30 15.97 1.93
CA MET A 155 15.07 16.58 3.25
C MET A 155 16.20 17.54 3.67
N LYS A 156 17.47 17.18 3.40
CA LYS A 156 18.63 18.07 3.65
C LYS A 156 18.65 19.32 2.75
N GLY A 157 17.81 19.35 1.70
CA GLY A 157 17.72 20.46 0.75
C GLY A 157 16.60 21.47 1.02
N LYS A 158 15.69 21.23 1.97
CA LYS A 158 14.68 22.22 2.40
C LYS A 158 15.24 23.01 3.59
N PRO A 159 15.63 24.29 3.45
CA PRO A 159 15.77 25.13 4.63
C PRO A 159 14.38 25.30 5.24
N HIS A 160 14.24 24.99 6.53
CA HIS A 160 13.08 25.45 7.29
C HIS A 160 13.10 26.98 7.24
N SER A 161 12.09 27.55 6.59
CA SER A 161 11.76 28.98 6.62
C SER A 161 10.29 29.09 7.00
#